data_AF-A0A9E3WLH8-F1
#
_entry.id   AF-A0A9E3WLH8-F1
#
_cell.length_a   1.000
_cell.length_b   1.000
_cell.length_c   1.000
_cell.angle_alpha   90.00
_cell.angle_beta   90.00
_cell.angle_gamma   90.00
#
_symmetry.space_group_name_H-M   'P 1'
#
loop_
_entity.id
_entity.type
_entity.pdbx_description
1 polymer ?
#
loop_
_entity_poly.entity_id
_entity_poly.type
_entity_poly.pdbx_seq_one_letter_code
_entity_poly.pdbx_strand_id
1 'polypeptide(L)'
;MDLDREICLCFHVTRRKVTNFIRIERPRRAGQLSECFGAGTGCGWCRPFLEQLFEEGVSNGATIADLPSPEDYAKRRSKYVCEGGGTPPPGATPVD
;
A
#
# COMPACT_ATOMS: atom_id res chain seq x y z
N MET A 1 7.15 -10.67 10.46
CA MET A 1 6.30 -10.07 9.42
C MET A 1 5.32 -9.14 10.11
N ASP A 2 5.48 -7.82 9.97
CA ASP A 2 4.61 -6.83 10.60
C ASP A 2 3.35 -6.65 9.74
N LEU A 3 2.23 -7.17 10.22
CA LEU A 3 0.95 -7.18 9.50
C LEU A 3 0.14 -5.90 9.74
N ASP A 4 0.37 -5.21 10.85
CA ASP A 4 -0.40 -4.03 11.24
C ASP A 4 0.21 -2.74 10.68
N ARG A 5 1.36 -2.88 10.02
CA ARG A 5 1.99 -1.85 9.22
C ARG A 5 1.09 -1.33 8.09
N GLU A 6 0.93 -0.01 8.03
CA GLU A 6 0.25 0.68 6.93
C GLU A 6 1.04 0.62 5.63
N ILE A 7 0.39 0.11 4.59
CA ILE A 7 0.90 0.13 3.22
C ILE A 7 0.37 1.38 2.52
N CYS A 8 -0.91 1.71 2.70
CA CYS A 8 -1.49 2.93 2.16
C CYS A 8 -1.67 3.97 3.25
N LEU A 9 -0.74 4.93 3.32
CA LEU A 9 -0.79 6.09 4.23
C LEU A 9 -1.87 7.13 3.85
N CYS A 10 -2.54 6.97 2.71
CA CYS A 10 -3.65 7.84 2.34
C CYS A 10 -4.97 7.41 2.98
N PHE A 11 -5.17 6.10 3.14
CA PHE A 11 -6.43 5.50 3.57
C PHE A 11 -6.24 4.54 4.76
N HIS A 12 -5.07 4.58 5.41
CA HIS A 12 -4.74 3.75 6.57
C HIS A 12 -5.00 2.25 6.34
N VAL A 13 -4.54 1.76 5.18
CA VAL A 13 -4.70 0.35 4.79
C VAL A 13 -3.45 -0.42 5.17
N THR A 14 -3.60 -1.37 6.09
CA THR A 14 -2.52 -2.20 6.61
C THR A 14 -2.21 -3.39 5.70
N ARG A 15 -1.02 -3.97 5.84
CA ARG A 15 -0.64 -5.20 5.14
C ARG A 15 -1.67 -6.31 5.39
N ARG A 16 -2.15 -6.45 6.62
CA ARG A 16 -3.21 -7.39 7.02
C ARG A 16 -4.49 -7.22 6.21
N LYS A 17 -4.93 -5.98 6.00
CA LYS A 17 -6.15 -5.69 5.23
C LYS A 17 -5.98 -6.15 3.77
N VAL A 18 -4.85 -5.80 3.16
CA VAL A 18 -4.56 -6.16 1.76
C VAL A 18 -4.44 -7.67 1.58
N THR A 19 -3.67 -8.35 2.44
CA THR A 19 -3.48 -9.81 2.32
C THR A 19 -4.77 -10.58 2.57
N ASN A 20 -5.59 -10.14 3.53
CA ASN A 20 -6.92 -10.72 3.74
C ASN A 20 -7.85 -10.49 2.54
N PHE A 21 -7.85 -9.28 1.97
CA PHE A 21 -8.61 -8.95 0.77
C PHE A 21 -8.23 -9.86 -0.40
N ILE A 22 -6.94 -10.03 -0.68
CA ILE A 22 -6.45 -10.92 -1.74
C ILE A 22 -6.95 -12.37 -1.52
N ARG A 23 -6.86 -12.86 -0.28
CA ARG A 23 -7.27 -14.22 0.07
C ARG A 23 -8.77 -14.46 -0.09
N ILE A 24 -9.59 -13.49 0.33
CA ILE A 24 -11.05 -13.62 0.38
C ILE A 24 -11.66 -13.30 -0.98
N GLU A 25 -11.35 -12.14 -1.54
CA GLU A 25 -11.97 -11.63 -2.77
C GLU A 25 -11.34 -12.21 -4.04
N ARG A 26 -10.13 -12.78 -3.93
CA ARG A 26 -9.38 -13.40 -5.04
C ARG A 26 -9.36 -12.52 -6.30
N PRO A 27 -8.88 -11.27 -6.19
CA PRO A 27 -8.79 -10.36 -7.33
C PRO A 27 -7.99 -11.00 -8.46
N ARG A 28 -8.34 -10.67 -9.71
CA ARG A 28 -7.70 -11.20 -10.92
C ARG A 28 -6.53 -10.33 -11.40
N ARG A 29 -6.45 -9.08 -10.94
CA ARG A 29 -5.40 -8.12 -11.28
C ARG A 29 -5.11 -7.17 -10.12
N ALA A 30 -3.87 -6.71 -9.99
CA ALA A 30 -3.44 -5.81 -8.91
C ALA A 30 -4.27 -4.51 -8.81
N GLY A 31 -4.76 -3.98 -9.94
CA GLY A 31 -5.60 -2.77 -9.93
C GLY A 31 -6.91 -2.91 -9.13
N GLN A 32 -7.41 -4.12 -8.92
CA GLN A 32 -8.59 -4.37 -8.07
C GLN A 32 -8.29 -4.18 -6.57
N LEU A 33 -7.03 -4.04 -6.17
CA LEU A 33 -6.69 -3.67 -4.79
C LEU A 33 -7.18 -2.26 -4.41
N SER A 34 -7.57 -1.44 -5.38
CA SER A 34 -8.30 -0.20 -5.13
C SER A 34 -9.65 -0.42 -4.43
N GLU A 35 -10.27 -1.59 -4.57
CA GLU A 35 -11.50 -1.97 -3.87
C GLU A 35 -11.23 -2.29 -2.38
N CYS A 36 -9.95 -2.48 -1.99
CA CYS A 36 -9.53 -2.61 -0.60
C CYS A 36 -9.42 -1.21 0.05
N PHE A 37 -10.56 -0.65 0.47
CA PHE A 37 -10.66 0.66 1.15
C PHE A 37 -10.03 1.83 0.36
N GLY A 38 -9.98 1.76 -0.96
CA GLY A 38 -9.41 2.81 -1.81
C GLY A 38 -7.88 2.75 -1.98
N ALA A 39 -7.19 1.71 -1.49
CA ALA A 39 -5.73 1.63 -1.55
C ALA A 39 -5.17 1.92 -2.97
N GLY A 40 -4.19 2.82 -3.06
CA GLY A 40 -3.57 3.20 -4.34
C GLY A 40 -4.30 4.26 -5.17
N THR A 41 -5.47 4.75 -4.72
CA THR A 41 -6.24 5.79 -5.44
C THR A 41 -5.93 7.23 -5.00
N GLY A 42 -5.22 7.43 -3.88
CA GLY A 42 -4.76 8.73 -3.41
C GLY A 42 -3.47 9.17 -4.11
N CYS A 43 -2.39 9.37 -3.35
CA CYS A 43 -1.12 9.81 -3.94
C CYS A 43 -0.45 8.78 -4.89
N GLY A 44 -0.77 7.49 -4.75
CA GLY A 44 -0.20 6.44 -5.60
C GLY A 44 1.12 5.83 -5.12
N TRP A 45 1.77 6.40 -4.11
CA TRP A 45 3.03 5.90 -3.52
C TRP A 45 3.02 4.40 -3.21
N CYS A 46 1.89 3.88 -2.71
CA CYS A 46 1.80 2.50 -2.27
C CYS A 46 1.57 1.48 -3.39
N ARG A 47 1.37 1.90 -4.65
CA ARG A 47 1.02 1.00 -5.76
C ARG A 47 2.06 -0.11 -6.01
N PRO A 48 3.38 0.15 -6.05
CA PRO A 48 4.37 -0.91 -6.24
C PRO A 48 4.31 -1.96 -5.11
N PHE A 49 4.05 -1.53 -3.88
CA PHE A 49 3.90 -2.43 -2.73
C PHE A 49 2.60 -3.26 -2.81
N LEU A 50 1.52 -2.69 -3.34
CA LEU A 50 0.27 -3.41 -3.58
C LEU A 50 0.43 -4.47 -4.67
N GLU A 51 1.16 -4.16 -5.74
CA GLU A 51 1.50 -5.12 -6.81
C GLU A 51 2.33 -6.28 -6.27
N GLN A 52 3.36 -6.00 -5.47
CA GLN A 52 4.15 -7.04 -4.80
C GLN A 52 3.27 -7.95 -3.91
N LEU A 53 2.39 -7.37 -3.08
CA LEU A 53 1.49 -8.16 -2.23
C LEU A 53 0.51 -9.02 -3.05
N PHE A 54 0.04 -8.49 -4.18
CA PHE A 54 -0.81 -9.24 -5.11
C PHE A 54 -0.06 -10.44 -5.69
N GLU A 55 1.15 -10.23 -6.22
CA GLU A 55 1.99 -11.28 -6.78
C GLU A 55 2.37 -12.35 -5.74
N GLU A 56 2.70 -11.93 -4.51
CA GLU A 56 2.94 -12.81 -3.35
C GLU A 56 1.72 -13.71 -3.11
N GLY A 57 0.52 -13.11 -3.06
CA GLY A 57 -0.72 -13.82 -2.78
C GLY A 57 -1.18 -14.77 -3.90
N VAL A 58 -0.80 -14.50 -5.15
CA VAL A 58 -1.12 -15.35 -6.31
C VAL A 58 -0.11 -16.49 -6.48
N SER A 59 1.16 -16.27 -6.16
CA SER A 59 2.24 -17.23 -6.45
C SER A 59 2.58 -18.17 -5.29
N ASN A 60 1.92 -18.07 -4.13
CA ASN A 60 2.31 -18.77 -2.88
C ASN A 60 3.81 -18.58 -2.53
N GLY A 61 4.43 -17.51 -3.03
CA GLY A 61 5.87 -17.27 -3.01
C GLY A 61 6.36 -16.57 -1.73
N ALA A 62 7.66 -16.72 -1.45
CA ALA A 62 8.31 -16.20 -0.26
C ALA A 62 8.33 -14.65 -0.21
N THR A 63 8.23 -14.15 1.01
CA THR A 63 8.12 -12.75 1.42
C THR A 63 9.19 -11.83 0.84
N ILE A 64 8.79 -10.84 0.04
CA ILE A 64 9.59 -9.66 -0.29
C ILE A 64 8.73 -8.42 -0.08
N ALA A 65 8.56 -8.06 1.19
CA ALA A 65 8.40 -6.66 1.51
C ALA A 65 9.06 -6.43 2.85
N ASP A 66 10.39 -6.31 2.80
CA ASP A 66 11.11 -5.58 3.84
C ASP A 66 10.76 -4.10 3.66
N LEU A 67 9.58 -3.74 4.17
CA LEU A 67 9.19 -2.34 4.21
C LEU A 67 10.18 -1.64 5.14
N PRO A 68 10.68 -0.44 4.76
CA PRO A 68 11.48 0.41 5.65
C PRO A 68 10.78 0.65 7.00
N SER A 69 11.40 1.33 7.96
CA SER A 69 10.68 1.74 9.19
C SER A 69 9.42 2.58 8.87
N PRO A 70 8.40 2.66 9.75
CA PRO A 70 7.19 3.47 9.48
C PRO A 70 7.53 4.92 9.15
N GLU A 71 8.51 5.45 9.88
CA GLU A 71 9.06 6.78 9.70
C GLU A 71 9.73 6.95 8.32
N ASP A 72 10.62 6.04 7.93
CA ASP A 72 11.29 6.12 6.63
C ASP A 72 10.30 5.99 5.46
N TYR A 73 9.29 5.14 5.62
CA TYR A 73 8.25 4.95 4.62
C TYR A 73 7.43 6.22 4.43
N ALA A 74 7.04 6.89 5.53
CA ALA A 74 6.35 8.17 5.49
C ALA A 74 7.21 9.26 4.87
N LYS A 75 8.48 9.41 5.28
CA LYS A 75 9.41 10.39 4.70
C LYS A 75 9.60 10.22 3.19
N ARG A 76 9.78 8.97 2.72
CA ARG A 76 9.93 8.67 1.29
C ARG A 76 8.65 9.01 0.51
N ARG A 77 7.48 8.72 1.09
CA ARG A 77 6.20 9.15 0.52
C ARG A 77 6.11 10.67 0.42
N SER A 78 6.50 11.40 1.47
CA SER A 78 6.42 12.86 1.47
C SER A 78 7.25 13.45 0.34
N LYS A 79 8.50 12.98 0.20
CA LYS A 79 9.36 13.32 -0.93
C LYS A 79 8.70 13.04 -2.28
N TYR A 80 8.15 11.84 -2.46
CA TYR A 80 7.45 11.46 -3.69
C TYR A 80 6.29 12.42 -4.03
N VAL A 81 5.49 12.84 -3.05
CA VAL A 81 4.40 13.80 -3.25
C VAL A 81 4.95 15.19 -3.61
N CYS A 82 5.98 15.67 -2.90
CA CYS A 82 6.63 16.95 -3.19
C CYS A 82 7.26 16.99 -4.59
N GLU A 83 7.72 15.86 -5.11
CA GLU A 83 8.27 15.71 -6.47
C GLU A 83 7.18 15.62 -7.57
N GLY A 84 5.90 15.78 -7.22
CA GLY A 84 4.78 15.75 -8.17
C GLY A 84 4.02 14.42 -8.22
N GLY A 85 4.27 13.51 -7.28
CA GLY A 85 3.40 12.38 -7.02
C GLY A 85 1.99 12.84 -6.66
N GLY A 86 0.98 12.01 -6.96
CA GLY A 86 -0.43 12.40 -6.85
C GLY A 86 -0.83 12.99 -5.49
N THR A 87 -2.00 13.62 -5.44
CA THR A 87 -2.43 14.37 -4.24
C THR A 87 -3.01 13.46 -3.16
N PRO A 88 -2.50 13.50 -1.91
CA PRO A 88 -3.15 12.85 -0.77
C PRO A 88 -4.56 13.41 -0.51
N PRO A 89 -5.55 12.56 -0.16
CA PRO A 89 -6.87 13.03 0.24
C PRO A 89 -6.83 13.69 1.63
N PRO A 90 -7.87 14.48 2.00
CA PRO A 90 -8.03 14.99 3.36
C PRO A 90 -8.00 13.87 4.40
N GLY A 91 -7.29 14.09 5.52
CA GLY A 91 -7.15 13.10 6.59
C GLY A 91 -6.10 12.02 6.37
N ALA A 92 -5.39 12.02 5.24
CA ALA A 92 -4.22 11.18 5.04
C ALA A 92 -3.08 11.50 6.03
N THR A 93 -2.15 10.56 6.22
CA THR A 93 -0.89 10.85 6.93
C THR A 93 -0.24 12.10 6.31
N PRO A 94 0.16 13.09 7.14
CA PRO A 94 0.77 14.32 6.66
C PRO A 94 1.96 14.09 5.73
N VAL A 95 2.14 15.06 4.83
CA VAL A 95 3.33 15.18 3.98
C VAL A 95 4.13 16.32 4.60
N ASP A 96 5.27 15.97 5.17
CA ASP A 96 6.26 16.90 5.74
C ASP A 96 7.27 17.38 4.68
#